data_AF-A0A7X2XNF6-F1
#
_entry.id   AF-A0A7X2XNF6-F1
#
_cell.length_a   1.000
_cell.length_b   1.000
_cell.length_c   1.000
_cell.angle_alpha   90.00
_cell.angle_beta   90.00
_cell.angle_gamma   90.00
#
_symmetry.space_group_name_H-M   'P 1'
#
loop_
_entity.id
_entity.type
_entity.pdbx_description
1 polymer ?
#
loop_
_entity_poly.entity_id
_entity_poly.type
_entity_poly.pdbx_seq_one_letter_code
_entity_poly.pdbx_strand_id
1 'polypeptide(L)' 'LFPDWMQAIGKRLPSYQLMELIKTFLNEGGINLSATVYLLVFSAVLFGLTIYLQGHKENA' A
#
# COMPACT_ATOMS: atom_id res chain seq x y z
N LEU A 1 2.39 -23.43 9.36
CA LEU A 1 2.26 -22.00 9.71
C LEU A 1 3.50 -21.29 9.21
N PHE A 2 3.38 -20.14 8.56
CA PHE A 2 4.56 -19.33 8.24
C PHE A 2 5.16 -18.74 9.53
N PRO A 3 6.48 -18.56 9.63
CA PRO A 3 7.11 -17.91 10.77
C PRO A 3 6.59 -16.47 11.00
N ASP A 4 6.56 -16.01 12.24
CA ASP A 4 6.00 -14.70 12.60
C ASP A 4 6.69 -13.52 11.91
N TRP A 5 8.02 -13.60 11.78
CA TRP A 5 8.79 -12.58 11.06
C TRP A 5 8.37 -12.47 9.59
N MET A 6 8.04 -13.60 8.96
CA MET A 6 7.62 -13.66 7.57
C MET A 6 6.19 -13.12 7.42
N GLN A 7 5.31 -13.42 8.36
CA GLN A 7 3.96 -12.86 8.40
C GLN A 7 3.99 -11.34 8.62
N ALA A 8 4.88 -10.85 9.48
CA ALA A 8 5.04 -9.41 9.73
C ALA A 8 5.46 -8.65 8.46
N ILE A 9 6.31 -9.26 7.62
CA ILE A 9 6.65 -8.71 6.30
C ILE A 9 5.43 -8.74 5.38
N GLY A 10 4.73 -9.88 5.31
CA GLY A 10 3.55 -10.03 4.47
C GLY A 10 2.46 -9.01 4.77
N LYS A 11 2.23 -8.68 6.05
CA LYS A 11 1.23 -7.69 6.48
C LYS A 11 1.58 -6.25 6.06
N ARG A 12 2.85 -5.96 5.81
CA ARG A 12 3.31 -4.63 5.34
C ARG A 12 3.21 -4.48 3.83
N LEU A 13 2.93 -5.55 3.09
CA LEU A 13 2.78 -5.45 1.64
C LEU A 13 1.52 -4.63 1.30
N PRO A 14 1.58 -3.74 0.29
CA PRO A 14 0.43 -2.96 -0.14
C PRO A 14 -0.72 -3.86 -0.62
N SER A 15 -0.43 -5.03 -1.18
CA SER A 15 -1.45 -6.03 -1.56
C SER A 15 -2.21 -6.59 -0.36
N TYR A 16 -1.54 -6.79 0.78
CA TYR A 16 -2.18 -7.23 2.01
C TYR A 16 -3.07 -6.13 2.60
N GLN A 17 -2.57 -4.90 2.64
CA GLN A 17 -3.34 -3.74 3.12
C GLN A 17 -4.57 -3.48 2.23
N LEU A 18 -4.44 -3.65 0.91
CA LEU A 18 -5.57 -3.60 -0.02
C LEU A 18 -6.59 -4.71 0.26
N MET A 19 -6.12 -5.93 0.50
CA MET A 19 -7.00 -7.04 0.86
C MET A 19 -7.75 -6.76 2.17
N GLU A 20 -7.10 -6.23 3.20
CA GLU A 20 -7.77 -5.84 4.45
C GLU A 20 -8.82 -4.76 4.22
N LEU A 21 -8.49 -3.72 3.44
CA LEU A 21 -9.43 -2.66 3.10
C LEU A 21 -10.69 -3.21 2.41
N ILE A 22 -10.52 -4.05 1.39
CA ILE A 22 -11.63 -4.66 0.64
C ILE A 22 -12.44 -5.59 1.56
N LYS A 23 -11.78 -6.38 2.40
CA LYS A 23 -12.45 -7.27 3.36
C LYS A 23 -13.31 -6.49 4.35
N THR A 24 -12.77 -5.43 4.95
CA THR A 24 -13.51 -4.57 5.89
C THR A 24 -14.68 -3.88 5.18
N PHE A 25 -14.48 -3.40 3.96
CA PHE A 25 -15.54 -2.79 3.17
C PHE A 25 -16.70 -3.73 2.87
N LEU A 26 -16.41 -4.95 2.43
CA LEU A 26 -17.43 -5.92 2.05
C LEU A 26 -18.12 -6.58 3.24
N ASN A 27 -17.39 -6.89 4.31
CA ASN A 27 -17.91 -7.70 5.41
C ASN A 27 -18.42 -6.87 6.60
N GLU A 28 -17.82 -5.71 6.85
CA GLU A 28 -18.14 -4.89 8.03
C GLU A 28 -18.88 -3.60 7.64
N GLY A 29 -19.06 -3.35 6.33
CA GLY A 29 -19.70 -2.14 5.80
C GLY A 29 -18.93 -0.84 6.12
N GLY A 30 -17.67 -0.96 6.53
CA GLY A 30 -16.82 0.14 6.97
C GLY A 30 -15.51 0.21 6.20
N ILE A 31 -14.76 1.29 6.41
CA ILE A 31 -13.45 1.48 5.77
C ILE A 31 -12.38 1.30 6.82
N ASN A 32 -11.40 0.43 6.57
CA ASN A 32 -10.21 0.33 7.40
C ASN A 32 -9.33 1.57 7.16
N LEU A 33 -9.48 2.58 8.01
CA LEU A 33 -8.77 3.86 7.91
C LEU A 33 -7.25 3.68 7.90
N SER A 34 -6.71 2.75 8.69
CA SER A 34 -5.27 2.48 8.73
C SER A 34 -4.76 1.98 7.39
N ALA A 35 -5.43 0.98 6.81
CA ALA A 35 -5.09 0.43 5.50
C ALA A 35 -5.25 1.48 4.39
N THR A 36 -6.30 2.29 4.45
CA THR A 36 -6.54 3.38 3.49
C THR A 36 -5.42 4.42 3.53
N VAL A 37 -5.06 4.92 4.72
CA VAL A 37 -3.97 5.90 4.85
C VAL A 37 -2.65 5.32 4.36
N TYR A 38 -2.35 4.06 4.69
CA TYR A 38 -1.16 3.39 4.20
C TYR A 38 -1.10 3.35 2.67
N LEU A 39 -2.19 2.95 2.01
CA LEU A 39 -2.26 2.85 0.56
C LEU A 39 -2.16 4.22 -0.12
N LEU A 40 -2.75 5.27 0.47
CA LEU A 40 -2.64 6.63 -0.03
C LEU A 40 -1.20 7.14 0.04
N VAL A 41 -0.52 6.95 1.17
CA VAL A 41 0.91 7.32 1.32
C VAL A 41 1.77 6.54 0.34
N PHE A 42 1.55 5.23 0.23
CA PHE A 42 2.30 4.38 -0.70
C PHE A 42 2.12 4.83 -2.17
N SER A 43 0.88 5.15 -2.56
CA SER A 43 0.58 5.67 -3.90
C SER A 43 1.23 7.02 -4.16
N ALA A 44 1.16 7.95 -3.20
CA ALA A 44 1.78 9.27 -3.33
C ALA A 44 3.31 9.17 -3.50
N VAL A 45 3.96 8.29 -2.74
CA VAL A 45 5.41 8.02 -2.87
C VAL A 45 5.74 7.48 -4.26
N LEU A 46 5.02 6.48 -4.75
CA LEU A 46 5.25 5.91 -6.09
C LEU A 46 4.99 6.94 -7.19
N PHE A 47 3.96 7.76 -7.05
CA PHE A 47 3.63 8.80 -8.02
C PHE A 47 4.70 9.89 -8.04
N GLY A 48 5.13 10.37 -6.87
CA GLY A 48 6.23 11.32 -6.73
C GLY A 48 7.55 10.78 -7.30
N LEU A 49 7.86 9.52 -7.03
CA LEU A 49 9.04 8.85 -7.60
C LEU A 49 8.93 8.75 -9.13
N THR A 50 7.75 8.42 -9.65
CA THR A 50 7.51 8.33 -11.10
C THR A 50 7.74 9.68 -11.78
N ILE A 51 7.20 10.76 -11.23
CA ILE A 51 7.41 12.12 -11.73
C ILE A 51 8.89 12.51 -11.64
N TYR A 52 9.54 12.22 -10.51
CA TYR A 52 10.96 12.50 -10.33
C TYR A 52 11.83 11.78 -11.37
N LEU A 53 11.58 10.49 -11.59
CA LEU A 53 12.32 9.70 -12.57
C LEU A 53 12.04 10.16 -14.01
N GLN A 54 10.80 10.53 -14.34
CA GLN A 54 10.46 11.10 -15.65
C GLN A 54 11.17 12.43 -15.88
N GLY A 55 11.10 13.34 -14.90
CA GLY A 55 11.80 14.63 -14.98
C GLY A 55 13.32 14.47 -15.06
N HIS A 56 13.90 13.49 -14.38
CA HIS A 56 15.32 13.17 -14.55
C HIS A 56 15.64 12.61 -15.94
N LYS A 57 14.75 11.81 -16.53
CA LYS A 57 14.95 11.24 -17.87
C LYS A 57 14.81 12.26 -18.99
N GLU A 58 14.00 13.31 -18.79
CA GLU A 58 13.84 14.42 -19.74
C GLU A 58 14.98 15.45 -19.68
N ASN A 59 15.67 15.55 -18.53
CA ASN A 59 16.77 16.50 -18.31
C ASN A 59 18.17 15.86 -18.42
N ALA A 60 18.26 14.60 -18.88
CA ALA A 60 19.50 13.86 -19.12
C ALA A 60 19.75 13.68 -20.62
#